data_AF-W2JBY6-F1
#
_entry.id   AF-W2JBY6-F1
#
_cell.length_a   1.000
_cell.length_b   1.000
_cell.length_c   1.000
_cell.angle_alpha   90.00
_cell.angle_beta   90.00
_cell.angle_gamma   90.00
#
_symmetry.space_group_name_H-M   'P 1'
#
loop_
_entity.id
_entity.type
_entity.pdbx_description
1 polymer ?
#
loop_
_entity_poly.entity_id
_entity_poly.type
_entity_poly.pdbx_seq_one_letter_code
_entity_poly.pdbx_strand_id
1 'polypeptide(L)'
;MVQSPDNITVNKLARNFRIQKFMEATKLTYDKLDAMTFLEACDALEAAAHDDGTSIIEPYSVEDQAHFDFVPDALRQIVDPDVEEN
;
A
#
# COMPACT_ATOMS: atom_id res chain seq x y z
N MET A 1 -10.70 12.18 -22.61
CA MET A 1 -9.66 12.69 -21.69
C MET A 1 -10.33 13.51 -20.60
N VAL A 2 -9.73 13.64 -19.42
CA VAL A 2 -10.21 14.44 -18.28
C VAL A 2 -8.99 14.99 -17.53
N GLN A 3 -9.10 16.17 -16.94
CA GLN A 3 -8.05 16.75 -16.09
C GLN A 3 -8.14 16.15 -14.69
N SER A 4 -7.05 15.61 -14.16
CA SER A 4 -6.98 15.13 -12.77
C SER A 4 -6.70 16.29 -11.79
N PRO A 5 -6.88 16.08 -10.48
CA PRO A 5 -6.45 17.01 -9.44
C PRO A 5 -4.95 17.36 -9.50
N ASP A 6 -4.12 16.48 -10.07
CA ASP A 6 -2.69 16.72 -10.31
C ASP A 6 -2.41 17.67 -11.49
N ASN A 7 -3.45 18.27 -12.09
CA ASN A 7 -3.36 19.06 -13.32
C ASN A 7 -2.81 18.29 -14.53
N ILE A 8 -2.95 16.96 -14.52
CA ILE A 8 -2.52 16.09 -15.62
C ILE A 8 -3.75 15.62 -16.39
N THR A 9 -3.69 15.73 -17.72
CA THR A 9 -4.75 15.20 -18.58
C THR A 9 -4.58 13.69 -18.74
N VAL A 10 -5.60 12.93 -18.34
CA VAL A 10 -5.57 11.47 -18.38
C VAL A 10 -6.77 10.90 -19.14
N ASN A 11 -6.66 9.63 -19.52
CA ASN A 11 -7.79 8.91 -20.08
C ASN A 11 -8.88 8.71 -19.00
N LYS A 12 -10.11 9.11 -19.32
CA LYS A 12 -11.26 9.07 -18.40
C LYS A 12 -11.59 7.63 -17.96
N LEU A 13 -11.63 6.69 -18.90
CA LEU A 13 -11.96 5.29 -18.60
C LEU A 13 -10.89 4.68 -17.67
N ALA A 14 -9.62 4.88 -17.99
CA ALA A 14 -8.53 4.38 -17.16
C ALA A 14 -8.52 5.00 -15.76
N ARG A 15 -8.80 6.31 -15.65
CA ARG A 15 -8.90 6.98 -14.34
C ARG A 15 -10.07 6.45 -13.51
N ASN A 16 -11.26 6.32 -14.11
CA ASN A 16 -12.43 5.80 -13.41
C ASN A 16 -12.21 4.36 -12.92
N PHE A 17 -11.56 3.52 -13.72
CA PHE A 17 -11.19 2.16 -13.32
C PHE A 17 -10.25 2.16 -12.10
N ARG A 18 -9.24 3.04 -12.08
CA ARG A 18 -8.34 3.17 -10.91
C ARG A 18 -9.10 3.63 -9.66
N ILE A 19 -9.97 4.64 -9.78
CA ILE A 19 -10.77 5.11 -8.65
C ILE A 19 -11.65 4.00 -8.10
N GLN A 20 -12.30 3.21 -8.96
CA GLN A 20 -13.09 2.05 -8.52
C GLN A 20 -12.25 1.03 -7.73
N LYS A 21 -11.01 0.76 -8.17
CA LYS A 21 -10.11 -0.13 -7.43
C LYS A 21 -9.71 0.43 -6.06
N PHE A 22 -9.50 1.74 -5.98
CA PHE A 22 -9.21 2.39 -4.70
C PHE A 22 -10.45 2.40 -3.79
N MET A 23 -11.67 2.53 -4.33
CA MET A 23 -12.89 2.39 -3.53
C MET A 23 -13.01 0.99 -2.92
N GLU A 24 -12.75 -0.06 -3.71
CA GLU A 24 -12.77 -1.45 -3.24
C GLU A 24 -11.81 -1.65 -2.06
N ALA A 25 -10.58 -1.13 -2.17
CA ALA A 25 -9.55 -1.30 -1.14
C ALA A 25 -9.73 -0.41 0.09
N THR A 26 -10.11 0.86 -0.10
CA THR A 26 -10.15 1.87 0.97
C THR A 26 -11.53 2.08 1.60
N LYS A 27 -12.59 1.52 0.99
CA LYS A 27 -14.01 1.76 1.35
C LYS A 27 -14.43 3.24 1.24
N LEU A 28 -13.60 4.10 0.64
CA LEU A 28 -13.94 5.50 0.38
C LEU A 28 -14.91 5.62 -0.81
N THR A 29 -15.66 6.72 -0.85
CA THR A 29 -16.59 6.99 -1.95
C THR A 29 -15.85 7.43 -3.21
N TYR A 30 -16.49 7.23 -4.37
CA TYR A 30 -15.96 7.66 -5.65
C TYR A 30 -15.59 9.14 -5.62
N ASP A 31 -16.51 10.01 -5.21
CA ASP A 31 -16.32 11.46 -5.21
C ASP A 31 -15.17 11.91 -4.32
N LYS A 32 -14.95 11.20 -3.20
CA LYS A 32 -13.83 11.51 -2.29
C LYS A 32 -12.49 11.18 -2.93
N LEU A 33 -12.39 10.02 -3.58
CA LEU A 33 -11.18 9.62 -4.32
C LEU A 33 -10.98 10.42 -5.63
N ASP A 34 -12.07 10.86 -6.27
CA ASP A 34 -12.04 11.69 -7.48
C ASP A 34 -11.50 13.10 -7.20
N ALA A 35 -11.69 13.61 -5.98
CA ALA A 35 -11.17 14.88 -5.52
C ALA A 35 -9.69 14.84 -5.10
N MET A 36 -9.13 13.65 -4.84
CA MET A 36 -7.75 13.46 -4.38
C MET A 36 -6.75 13.53 -5.54
N THR A 37 -5.58 14.10 -5.27
CA THR A 37 -4.37 13.86 -6.06
C THR A 37 -3.99 12.38 -6.01
N PHE A 38 -3.15 11.94 -6.95
CA PHE A 38 -2.74 10.54 -6.98
C PHE A 38 -2.02 10.10 -5.69
N LEU A 39 -1.17 10.97 -5.13
CA LEU A 39 -0.43 10.66 -3.89
C LEU A 39 -1.35 10.61 -2.67
N GLU A 40 -2.31 11.53 -2.54
CA GLU A 40 -3.30 11.48 -1.44
C GLU A 40 -4.13 10.20 -1.50
N ALA A 41 -4.48 9.73 -2.70
CA ALA A 41 -5.17 8.46 -2.87
C ALA A 41 -4.27 7.26 -2.46
N CYS A 42 -2.96 7.31 -2.74
CA CYS A 42 -1.99 6.32 -2.28
C CYS A 42 -1.84 6.31 -0.75
N ASP A 43 -1.80 7.48 -0.11
CA ASP A 43 -1.76 7.59 1.34
C ASP A 43 -3.03 6.99 1.98
N ALA A 44 -4.19 7.19 1.35
CA ALA A 44 -5.44 6.55 1.78
C ALA A 44 -5.42 5.03 1.60
N LEU A 45 -4.72 4.52 0.58
CA LEU A 45 -4.51 3.09 0.35
C LEU A 45 -3.61 2.48 1.43
N GLU A 46 -2.51 3.15 1.77
CA GLU A 46 -1.61 2.76 2.85
C GLU A 46 -2.35 2.74 4.19
N ALA A 47 -3.09 3.81 4.52
CA ALA A 47 -3.88 3.87 5.75
C ALA A 47 -4.93 2.77 5.81
N ALA A 48 -5.54 2.40 4.68
CA ALA A 48 -6.46 1.28 4.62
C ALA A 48 -5.75 -0.07 4.85
N ALA A 49 -4.50 -0.24 4.39
CA ALA A 49 -3.74 -1.45 4.63
C ALA A 49 -3.40 -1.66 6.12
N HIS A 50 -3.15 -0.58 6.86
CA HIS A 50 -2.84 -0.61 8.29
C HIS A 50 -4.07 -0.49 9.21
N ASP A 51 -5.29 -0.61 8.68
CA ASP A 51 -6.51 -0.63 9.50
C ASP A 51 -6.54 -1.84 10.45
N ASP A 52 -7.34 -1.77 11.51
CA ASP A 52 -7.42 -2.73 12.64
C ASP A 52 -7.99 -4.12 12.26
N GLY A 53 -7.57 -4.69 11.13
CA GLY A 53 -7.95 -6.02 10.64
C GLY A 53 -9.28 -6.09 9.90
N THR A 54 -9.93 -4.96 9.61
CA THR A 54 -11.18 -4.94 8.80
C THR A 54 -10.94 -4.69 7.31
N SER A 55 -9.70 -4.39 6.93
CA SER A 55 -9.33 -4.09 5.55
C SER A 55 -9.29 -5.35 4.68
N ILE A 56 -9.47 -5.14 3.37
CA ILE A 56 -9.32 -6.18 2.35
C ILE A 56 -7.85 -6.34 1.94
N ILE A 57 -7.04 -5.30 2.19
CA ILE A 57 -5.62 -5.27 1.91
C ILE A 57 -4.86 -5.17 3.23
N GLU A 58 -3.65 -5.71 3.25
CA GLU A 58 -2.74 -5.66 4.39
C GLU A 58 -1.40 -5.09 3.94
N PRO A 59 -0.60 -4.52 4.85
CA PRO A 59 0.71 -4.02 4.51
C PRO A 59 1.59 -5.23 4.15
N TYR A 60 2.41 -5.09 3.10
CA TYR A 60 3.42 -6.11 2.81
C TYR A 60 4.61 -5.94 3.76
N SER A 61 4.37 -6.17 5.05
CA SER A 61 5.35 -6.13 6.13
C SER A 61 5.60 -7.54 6.64
N VAL A 62 6.86 -7.88 6.86
CA VAL A 62 7.23 -9.09 7.59
C VAL A 62 6.98 -8.80 9.07
N GLU A 63 5.91 -9.37 9.63
CA GLU A 63 5.71 -9.36 11.07
C GLU A 63 6.80 -10.21 11.74
N ASP A 64 7.45 -9.67 12.76
CA ASP A 64 8.44 -10.42 13.53
C ASP A 64 7.75 -11.59 14.24
N GLN A 65 8.27 -12.79 14.01
CA GLN A 65 7.76 -14.01 14.61
C GLN A 65 8.84 -14.60 15.50
N ALA A 66 8.44 -15.12 16.68
CA ALA A 66 9.36 -15.72 17.64
C ALA A 66 10.27 -16.82 17.06
N HIS A 67 9.88 -17.44 15.94
CA HIS A 67 10.69 -18.44 15.28
C HIS A 67 11.89 -17.86 14.51
N PHE A 68 11.88 -16.56 14.20
CA PHE A 68 13.00 -15.84 13.63
C PHE A 68 14.19 -15.86 14.61
N ASP A 69 13.98 -15.68 15.91
CA ASP A 69 15.03 -15.75 16.94
C ASP A 69 15.71 -17.13 17.02
N PHE A 70 15.06 -18.20 16.57
CA PHE A 70 15.65 -19.53 16.52
C PHE A 70 16.52 -19.77 15.28
N VAL A 71 16.55 -18.83 14.33
CA VAL A 71 17.46 -18.88 13.18
C VAL A 71 18.83 -18.34 13.62
N PRO A 72 19.89 -19.18 13.64
CA PRO A 72 21.23 -18.73 13.99
C PRO A 72 21.68 -17.59 13.08
N ASP A 73 22.35 -16.59 13.65
CA ASP A 73 22.85 -15.43 12.89
C ASP A 73 23.82 -15.84 11.78
N ALA A 74 24.58 -16.92 11.97
CA ALA A 74 25.42 -17.50 10.93
C ALA A 74 24.63 -17.98 9.70
N LEU A 75 23.40 -18.49 9.87
CA LEU A 75 22.53 -18.84 8.74
C LEU A 75 21.88 -17.60 8.13
N ARG A 76 21.52 -16.60 8.94
CA ARG A 76 21.02 -15.31 8.43
C ARG A 76 22.06 -14.61 7.57
N GLN A 77 23.30 -14.54 8.02
CA GLN A 77 24.40 -13.86 7.32
C GLN A 77 24.82 -14.53 6.00
N ILE A 78 24.54 -15.83 5.83
CA ILE A 78 24.73 -16.55 4.55
C ILE A 78 23.67 -16.10 3.52
N VAL A 79 22.45 -15.84 3.95
CA VAL A 79 21.31 -15.50 3.09
C VAL A 79 21.21 -13.99 2.88
N ASP A 80 21.49 -13.22 3.92
CA ASP A 80 21.49 -11.75 3.97
C ASP A 80 22.78 -11.26 4.67
N PRO A 81 23.83 -10.93 3.90
CA PRO A 81 25.13 -10.53 4.45
C PRO A 81 25.13 -9.15 5.12
N ASP A 82 24.05 -8.36 4.99
CA ASP A 82 23.93 -7.00 5.55
C ASP A 82 23.30 -6.98 6.96
N VAL A 83 22.98 -8.14 7.54
CA VAL A 83 22.51 -8.25 8.93
C VAL A 83 23.62 -7.83 9.90
N GLU A 84 23.42 -6.72 10.62
CA GLU A 84 24.34 -6.25 11.67
C GLU A 84 24.39 -7.25 12.84
N GLU A 85 25.60 -7.60 13.30
CA GLU A 85 25.80 -8.38 14.53
C GLU A 85 25.31 -7.56 15.74
N ASN A 86 24.26 -8.02 16.41
CA ASN A 86 23.77 -7.46 17.67
C ASN A 86 24.48 -8.07 18.90
#